data_AF-I6D1C7-F1
#
_entry.id   AF-I6D1C7-F1
#
_cell.length_a   1.000
_cell.length_b   1.000
_cell.length_c   1.000
_cell.angle_alpha   90.00
_cell.angle_beta   90.00
_cell.angle_gamma   90.00
#
_symmetry.space_group_name_H-M   'P 1'
#
loop_
_entity.id
_entity.type
_entity.pdbx_description
1 polymer ?
#
loop_
_entity_poly.entity_id
_entity_poly.type
_entity_poly.pdbx_seq_one_letter_code
_entity_poly.pdbx_strand_id
1 'polypeptide(L)' 'MLDEMNDFRLTPTGTLKINAARVAARIFLMPLLVGFTREYPDIKVELTTDDSLVDIVQ' A
#
# COMPACT_ATOMS: atom_id res chain seq x y z
N MET A 1 -9.27 -29.18 -14.60
CA MET A 1 -8.69 -28.10 -15.44
C MET A 1 -9.26 -26.76 -14.96
N LEU A 2 -9.08 -26.43 -13.68
CA LEU A 2 -9.48 -25.16 -13.05
C LEU A 2 -8.52 -24.79 -11.90
N ASP A 3 -7.32 -25.38 -11.85
CA ASP A 3 -6.34 -25.12 -10.79
C ASP A 3 -5.07 -24.42 -11.30
N GLU A 4 -4.97 -24.13 -12.61
CA GLU A 4 -3.77 -23.49 -13.20
C GLU A 4 -3.83 -21.95 -13.16
N MET A 5 -4.95 -21.36 -12.71
CA MET A 5 -5.13 -19.90 -12.70
C MET A 5 -4.68 -19.23 -11.40
N ASN A 6 -4.24 -19.99 -10.39
CA ASN A 6 -3.92 -19.44 -9.06
C ASN A 6 -2.41 -19.26 -8.78
N ASP A 7 -1.53 -19.84 -9.59
CA ASP A 7 -0.08 -19.80 -9.36
C ASP A 7 0.62 -18.55 -9.94
N PHE A 8 -0.07 -17.73 -10.73
CA PHE A 8 0.49 -16.51 -11.34
C PHE A 8 0.45 -15.26 -10.44
N ARG A 9 0.23 -15.39 -9.12
CA ARG A 9 0.14 -14.26 -8.18
C ARG A 9 0.95 -14.42 -6.90
N LEU A 10 2.04 -15.18 -6.93
CA LEU A 10 2.91 -15.33 -5.75
C LEU A 10 3.68 -14.05 -5.40
N THR A 11 3.91 -13.18 -6.38
CA THR A 11 4.54 -11.87 -6.16
C THR A 11 3.48 -10.76 -6.18
N PRO A 12 3.32 -10.00 -5.09
CA PRO A 12 2.44 -8.84 -5.07
C PRO A 12 2.86 -7.78 -6.09
N THR A 13 1.93 -7.35 -6.95
CA THR A 13 2.16 -6.31 -7.97
C THR A 13 0.96 -5.36 -8.05
N GLY A 14 1.17 -4.10 -8.43
CA GLY A 14 0.08 -3.14 -8.69
C GLY A 14 0.22 -1.83 -7.92
N THR A 15 -0.91 -1.19 -7.58
CA THR A 15 -0.90 0.11 -6.87
C THR A 15 -1.53 -0.01 -5.48
N LEU A 16 -0.77 0.33 -4.44
CA LEU A 16 -1.26 0.46 -3.07
C LEU A 16 -1.58 1.93 -2.78
N LYS A 17 -2.86 2.25 -2.63
CA LYS A 17 -3.32 3.60 -2.28
C LYS A 17 -3.54 3.69 -0.77
N ILE A 18 -2.92 4.68 -0.13
CA ILE A 18 -3.04 4.91 1.30
C ILE A 18 -3.52 6.35 1.52
N ASN A 19 -4.60 6.51 2.27
CA ASN A 19 -5.05 7.80 2.77
C ASN A 19 -4.86 7.79 4.29
N ALA A 20 -4.14 8.77 4.82
CA ALA A 20 -3.86 8.84 6.26
C ALA A 20 -3.68 10.28 6.74
N ALA A 21 -3.91 10.51 8.03
CA ALA A 21 -3.55 11.76 8.69
C ALA A 21 -2.05 12.06 8.50
N ARG A 22 -1.68 13.32 8.26
CA ARG A 22 -0.28 13.71 8.01
C ARG A 22 0.68 13.23 9.11
N VAL A 23 0.24 13.34 10.37
CA VAL A 23 1.02 12.90 11.54
C VAL A 23 1.22 11.38 11.50
N ALA A 24 0.17 10.61 11.24
CA ALA A 24 0.26 9.16 11.16
C ALA A 24 1.11 8.69 9.98
N ALA A 25 0.97 9.35 8.83
CA ALA A 25 1.79 9.09 7.65
C ALA A 25 3.27 9.30 7.94
N ARG A 26 3.63 10.40 8.61
CA ARG A 26 5.03 10.72 8.91
C ARG A 26 5.63 9.80 9.98
N ILE A 27 4.89 9.51 11.05
CA ILE A 27 5.42 8.77 12.21
C ILE A 27 5.41 7.26 11.97
N PHE A 28 4.37 6.72 11.32
CA PHE A 28 4.19 5.29 11.18
C PHE A 28 4.39 4.79 9.75
N LEU A 29 3.80 5.44 8.74
CA LEU A 29 3.85 4.91 7.38
C LEU A 29 5.23 5.09 6.73
N MET A 30 5.81 6.30 6.79
CA MET A 30 7.10 6.58 6.14
C MET A 30 8.23 5.61 6.54
N PRO A 31 8.42 5.26 7.83
CA PRO A 31 9.43 4.26 8.22
C PRO A 31 9.17 2.86 7.63
N LEU A 32 7.91 2.45 7.51
CA LEU A 32 7.53 1.13 7.00
C LEU A 32 7.64 1.05 5.46
N LEU A 33 7.31 2.15 4.77
CA LEU A 33 7.30 2.21 3.31
C LEU A 33 8.69 1.97 2.71
N VAL A 34 9.77 2.32 3.41
CA VAL A 34 11.14 2.05 2.94
C VAL A 34 11.42 0.55 2.83
N GLY A 35 11.06 -0.22 3.87
CA GLY A 35 11.22 -1.68 3.85
C GLY A 35 10.28 -2.33 2.84
N PHE A 36 9.02 -1.90 2.85
CA PHE A 36 7.99 -2.41 1.97
C PHE A 36 8.31 -2.22 0.48
N THR A 37 8.73 -1.01 0.06
CA THR A 37 9.05 -0.74 -1.34
C THR A 37 10.30 -1.47 -1.83
N ARG A 38 11.21 -1.81 -0.90
CA ARG A 38 12.38 -2.65 -1.21
C ARG A 38 12.01 -4.13 -1.36
N GLU A 39 11.07 -4.63 -0.55
CA GLU A 39 10.61 -6.02 -0.61
C GLU A 39 9.68 -6.26 -1.80
N TYR A 40 8.85 -5.28 -2.16
CA TYR A 40 7.88 -5.34 -3.25
C TYR A 40 8.10 -4.19 -4.27
N PRO A 41 9.16 -4.27 -5.09
CA PRO A 41 9.50 -3.21 -6.05
C PRO A 41 8.45 -3.01 -7.15
N ASP A 42 7.63 -4.02 -7.42
CA ASP A 42 6.55 -3.99 -8.42
C ASP A 42 5.24 -3.37 -7.89
N ILE A 43 5.25 -2.90 -6.64
CA ILE A 43 4.13 -2.14 -6.06
C ILE A 43 4.44 -0.65 -6.09
N LYS A 44 3.57 0.13 -6.75
CA LYS A 44 3.55 1.58 -6.66
C LYS A 44 2.74 2.00 -5.43
N VAL A 45 3.36 2.72 -4.50
CA VAL A 45 2.65 3.30 -3.36
C VAL A 45 2.21 4.73 -3.69
N GLU A 46 0.92 5.00 -3.54
CA GLU A 46 0.32 6.33 -3.66
C GLU A 46 -0.22 6.74 -2.30
N LEU A 47 0.51 7.63 -1.61
CA LEU A 47 0.15 8.13 -0.28
C LEU A 47 -0.45 9.54 -0.40
N THR A 48 -1.71 9.67 -0.03
CA THR A 48 -2.37 10.97 0.16
C THR A 48 -2.46 11.24 1.65
N THR A 49 -2.09 12.45 2.06
CA THR A 49 -2.27 12.90 3.44
C THR A 49 -3.31 13.98 3.51
N ASP A 50 -4.31 13.79 4.37
CA ASP A 50 -5.32 14.79 4.68
C ASP A 50 -5.36 14.97 6.20
N ASP A 51 -5.46 16.22 6.66
CA ASP A 51 -5.61 16.56 8.08
C ASP A 51 -7.09 16.66 8.48
N SER A 52 -8.00 16.41 7.53
CA SER A 52 -9.41 16.18 7.81
C SER A 52 -9.61 14.83 8.52
N LEU A 53 -10.64 14.75 9.38
CA LEU A 53 -11.10 13.51 10.01
C LEU A 53 -11.74 12.62 8.94
N VAL A 54 -10.95 12.09 8.01
CA VAL A 54 -11.46 11.23 6.93
C VAL A 54 -11.66 9.81 7.45
N ASP A 55 -12.93 9.48 7.62
CA ASP A 55 -13.44 8.11 7.72
C ASP A 55 -12.98 7.31 6.49
N ILE A 56 -12.16 6.29 6.69
CA ILE A 56 -11.61 5.46 5.61
C ILE A 56 -12.65 4.39 5.26
N VAL A 57 -13.84 4.77 4.76
CA VAL A 57 -14.75 3.84 4.06
C VAL A 57 -15.72 4.61 3.13
N GLN A 58 -15.62 4.38 1.82
CA GLN A 58 -16.79 4.31 0.93
C GLN A 58 -16.49 3.43 -0.29
#